data_AF-A0A0F7ILL4-F1
#
_entry.id   AF-A0A0F7ILL4-F1
#
_cell.length_a   1.000
_cell.length_b   1.000
_cell.length_c   1.000
_cell.angle_alpha   90.00
_cell.angle_beta   90.00
_cell.angle_gamma   90.00
#
_symmetry.space_group_name_H-M   'P 1'
#
loop_
_entity.id
_entity.type
_entity.pdbx_description
1 polymer ?
#
loop_
_entity_poly.entity_id
_entity_poly.type
_entity_poly.pdbx_seq_one_letter_code
_entity_poly.pdbx_strand_id
1 'polypeptide(L)'
;LAVRKQRIESRITPFVKQIDTVAAEWSASTNYLYVTYNASTHDLDFPGGYIMVLGSGVYRIGSSVEFDWCAVGCLRELRHLGKKTIMINYNPETVSTDYDM
;
A
#
# COMPACT_ATOMS: atom_id res chain seq x y z
N LEU A 1 10.79 -20.79 1.23
CA LEU A 1 11.48 -19.97 0.20
C LEU A 1 11.47 -20.61 -1.20
N ALA A 2 11.61 -21.94 -1.34
CA ALA A 2 11.60 -22.64 -2.62
C ALA A 2 10.42 -22.27 -3.55
N VAL A 3 9.19 -22.25 -3.01
CA VAL A 3 7.97 -21.88 -3.77
C VAL A 3 8.05 -20.46 -4.35
N ARG A 4 8.53 -19.48 -3.57
CA ARG A 4 8.70 -18.08 -4.04
C ARG A 4 9.71 -18.03 -5.20
N LYS A 5 10.82 -18.76 -5.08
CA LYS A 5 11.86 -18.81 -6.12
C LYS A 5 11.31 -19.38 -7.42
N GLN A 6 10.69 -20.55 -7.38
CA GLN A 6 10.08 -21.19 -8.54
C GLN A 6 9.02 -20.31 -9.21
N ARG A 7 8.17 -19.65 -8.42
CA ARG A 7 7.14 -18.73 -8.93
C ARG A 7 7.76 -17.55 -9.70
N ILE A 8 8.82 -16.95 -9.18
CA ILE A 8 9.54 -15.83 -9.83
C ILE A 8 10.27 -16.31 -11.09
N GLU A 9 10.91 -17.48 -11.05
CA GLU A 9 11.57 -18.09 -12.22
C GLU A 9 10.56 -18.40 -13.34
N SER A 10 9.34 -18.77 -12.98
CA SER A 10 8.22 -18.97 -13.91
C SER A 10 7.60 -17.64 -14.39
N ARG A 11 8.13 -16.48 -13.97
CA ARG A 11 7.62 -15.13 -14.27
C ARG A 11 6.16 -14.91 -13.83
N ILE A 12 5.72 -15.63 -12.79
CA ILE A 12 4.38 -15.49 -12.21
C ILE A 12 4.48 -14.45 -11.09
N THR A 13 4.43 -13.17 -11.44
CA THR A 13 4.45 -12.06 -10.47
C THR A 13 3.15 -11.28 -10.51
N PRO A 14 2.68 -10.77 -9.38
CA PRO A 14 1.47 -9.95 -9.38
C PRO A 14 1.76 -8.54 -9.90
N PHE A 15 0.70 -7.83 -10.24
CA PHE A 15 0.71 -6.46 -10.74
C PHE A 15 0.04 -5.52 -9.72
N VAL A 16 0.38 -4.23 -9.81
CA VAL A 16 -0.16 -3.18 -8.94
C VAL A 16 -1.21 -2.42 -9.72
N LYS A 17 -2.40 -2.29 -9.13
CA LYS A 17 -3.56 -1.65 -9.74
C LYS A 17 -4.11 -0.54 -8.87
N GLN A 18 -4.66 0.50 -9.51
CA GLN A 18 -5.32 1.62 -8.85
C GLN A 18 -6.80 1.31 -8.60
N ILE A 19 -7.32 1.89 -7.51
CA ILE A 19 -8.75 1.98 -7.22
C ILE A 19 -9.16 3.40 -7.57
N ASP A 20 -9.87 3.54 -8.69
CA ASP A 20 -10.21 4.83 -9.30
C ASP A 20 -11.69 5.20 -9.18
N THR A 21 -12.51 4.32 -8.58
CA THR A 21 -13.99 4.40 -8.45
C THR A 21 -14.80 4.28 -9.75
N VAL A 22 -14.15 4.35 -10.92
CA VAL A 22 -14.80 4.43 -12.25
C VAL A 22 -14.33 3.34 -13.22
N ALA A 23 -13.63 2.31 -12.74
CA ALA A 23 -13.17 1.18 -13.54
C ALA A 23 -12.38 1.59 -14.80
N ALA A 24 -11.43 2.52 -14.61
CA ALA A 24 -10.55 3.10 -15.61
C ALA A 24 -11.24 3.94 -16.69
N GLU A 25 -12.49 4.40 -16.48
CA GLU A 25 -13.13 5.38 -17.37
C GLU A 25 -12.35 6.71 -17.39
N TRP A 26 -11.82 7.12 -16.23
CA TRP A 26 -11.03 8.33 -16.05
C TRP A 26 -9.72 8.00 -15.33
N SER A 27 -8.67 8.78 -15.60
CA SER A 27 -7.39 8.65 -14.92
C SER A 27 -7.52 8.99 -13.43
N ALA A 28 -7.05 8.11 -12.55
CA ALA A 28 -7.03 8.36 -11.11
C ALA A 28 -6.05 9.48 -10.74
N SER A 29 -6.49 10.41 -9.89
CA SER A 29 -5.63 11.44 -9.30
C SER A 29 -4.91 10.96 -8.03
N THR A 30 -5.35 9.85 -7.45
CA THR A 30 -4.85 9.30 -6.18
C THR A 30 -4.22 7.93 -6.37
N ASN A 31 -3.28 7.59 -5.48
CA ASN A 31 -2.59 6.30 -5.49
C ASN A 31 -3.16 5.38 -4.39
N TYR A 32 -4.44 5.03 -4.50
CA TYR A 32 -5.04 3.99 -3.68
C TYR A 32 -4.93 2.65 -4.40
N LEU A 33 -4.16 1.71 -3.84
CA LEU A 33 -3.60 0.58 -4.60
C LEU A 33 -3.92 -0.78 -4.02
N TYR A 34 -3.99 -1.78 -4.89
CA TYR A 34 -4.00 -3.20 -4.53
C TYR A 34 -3.14 -4.03 -5.48
N VAL A 35 -2.94 -5.31 -5.13
CA VAL A 35 -2.08 -6.23 -5.87
C VAL A 35 -2.87 -7.42 -6.37
N THR A 36 -2.74 -7.78 -7.64
CA THR A 36 -3.47 -8.89 -8.27
C THR A 36 -2.60 -9.69 -9.24
N TYR A 37 -2.82 -11.00 -9.33
CA TYR A 37 -2.21 -11.82 -10.39
C TYR A 37 -2.97 -11.73 -11.73
N ASN A 38 -4.21 -11.25 -11.72
CA ASN A 38 -5.07 -11.17 -12.89
C ASN A 38 -4.92 -9.82 -13.59
N ALA A 39 -3.72 -9.57 -14.13
CA ALA A 39 -3.39 -8.35 -14.87
C ALA A 39 -2.21 -8.60 -15.82
N SER A 40 -1.95 -7.64 -16.71
CA SER A 40 -0.83 -7.69 -17.67
C SER A 40 0.17 -6.55 -17.50
N THR A 41 -0.21 -5.46 -16.84
CA THR A 41 0.61 -4.25 -16.64
C THR A 41 0.37 -3.64 -15.25
N HIS A 42 1.34 -2.87 -14.77
CA HIS A 42 1.16 -2.00 -13.60
C HIS A 42 0.51 -0.68 -14.02
N ASP A 43 -0.28 -0.07 -13.13
CA ASP A 43 -0.90 1.24 -13.39
C ASP A 43 0.02 2.43 -13.05
N LEU A 44 1.20 2.17 -12.50
CA LEU A 44 2.16 3.18 -12.02
C LEU A 44 3.60 2.73 -12.22
N ASP A 45 4.48 3.72 -12.31
CA ASP A 45 5.93 3.56 -12.32
C ASP A 45 6.51 3.45 -10.91
N PHE A 46 7.66 2.77 -10.79
CA PHE A 46 8.35 2.54 -9.52
C PHE A 46 9.75 3.19 -9.51
N PRO A 47 9.86 4.53 -9.41
CA PRO A 47 11.14 5.23 -9.47
C PRO A 47 12.04 5.00 -8.23
N GLY A 48 11.54 4.33 -7.19
CA GLY A 48 12.27 4.06 -5.96
C GLY A 48 12.41 5.28 -5.04
N GLY A 49 13.17 5.12 -3.94
CA GLY A 49 13.39 6.18 -2.96
C GLY A 49 12.22 6.43 -1.99
N TYR A 50 11.32 5.47 -1.85
CA TYR A 50 10.18 5.53 -0.93
C TYR A 50 10.51 4.86 0.41
N ILE A 51 9.91 5.37 1.49
CA ILE A 51 9.97 4.78 2.82
C ILE A 51 8.67 4.02 3.08
N MET A 52 8.78 2.73 3.41
CA MET A 52 7.62 1.90 3.70
C MET A 52 7.24 1.99 5.19
N VAL A 53 5.96 2.24 5.47
CA VAL A 53 5.36 2.17 6.80
C VAL A 53 4.36 1.01 6.81
N LEU A 54 4.54 0.08 7.75
CA LEU A 54 3.68 -1.09 7.90
C LEU A 54 2.66 -0.83 9.01
N GLY A 55 1.37 -0.99 8.70
CA GLY A 55 0.29 -0.87 9.67
C GLY A 55 0.19 -2.08 10.60
N SER A 56 -0.58 -1.93 11.68
CA SER A 56 -0.79 -2.97 12.69
C SER A 56 -1.71 -4.10 12.23
N GLY A 57 -2.45 -3.92 11.13
CA GLY A 57 -3.49 -4.86 10.72
C GLY A 57 -4.75 -4.75 11.57
N VAL A 58 -5.53 -5.83 11.61
CA VAL A 58 -6.82 -5.86 12.31
C VAL A 58 -6.68 -5.72 13.82
N TYR A 59 -7.62 -5.02 14.45
CA TYR A 59 -7.65 -4.85 15.89
C TYR A 59 -7.86 -6.18 16.61
N ARG A 60 -7.14 -6.36 17.72
CA ARG A 60 -7.21 -7.53 18.61
C ARG A 60 -6.94 -7.08 20.05
N ILE A 61 -7.30 -7.91 21.03
CA ILE A 61 -6.93 -7.63 22.43
C ILE A 61 -5.40 -7.51 22.51
N GLY A 62 -4.91 -6.37 23.00
CA GLY A 62 -3.48 -6.04 23.05
C GLY A 62 -2.91 -5.37 21.79
N SER A 63 -3.73 -5.13 20.77
CA SER A 63 -3.37 -4.40 19.55
C SER A 63 -4.56 -3.60 19.01
N SER A 64 -4.69 -2.35 19.43
CA SER A 64 -5.82 -1.49 19.09
C SER A 64 -5.36 -0.19 18.38
N VAL A 65 -6.18 0.86 18.49
CA VAL A 65 -6.04 2.16 17.81
C VAL A 65 -4.71 2.86 18.09
N GLU A 66 -4.04 2.57 19.20
CA GLU A 66 -2.74 3.15 19.55
C GLU A 66 -1.69 2.93 18.46
N PHE A 67 -1.72 1.78 17.78
CA PHE A 67 -0.78 1.50 16.70
C PHE A 67 -1.13 2.24 15.41
N ASP A 68 -2.40 2.51 15.17
CA ASP A 68 -2.83 3.35 14.04
C ASP A 68 -2.36 4.80 14.24
N TRP A 69 -2.49 5.31 15.47
CA TRP A 69 -2.01 6.65 15.82
C TRP A 69 -0.50 6.80 15.62
N CYS A 70 0.29 5.79 16.02
CA CYS A 70 1.73 5.76 15.77
C CYS A 70 2.07 5.75 14.27
N ALA A 71 1.36 4.97 13.46
CA ALA A 71 1.57 4.92 12.01
C ALA A 71 1.25 6.25 11.33
N VAL A 72 0.12 6.87 11.70
CA VAL A 72 -0.28 8.20 11.24
C VAL A 72 0.75 9.27 11.61
N GLY A 73 1.22 9.26 12.86
CA GLY A 73 2.28 10.18 13.31
C GLY A 73 3.56 10.02 12.49
N CYS A 74 3.99 8.77 12.25
CA CYS A 74 5.15 8.49 11.41
C CYS A 74 5.00 9.01 9.98
N LEU A 75 3.84 8.78 9.34
CA LEU A 75 3.56 9.25 7.98
C LEU A 75 3.62 10.78 7.88
N ARG A 76 3.01 11.48 8.85
CA ARG A 76 3.02 12.95 8.90
C ARG A 76 4.42 13.51 9.05
N GLU A 77 5.23 12.95 9.94
CA GLU A 77 6.61 13.40 10.12
C GLU A 77 7.48 13.12 8.89
N LEU A 78 7.33 11.95 8.25
CA LEU A 78 8.03 11.65 7.00
C LEU A 78 7.63 12.61 5.87
N ARG A 79 6.35 12.97 5.78
CA ARG A 79 5.83 13.97 4.85
C ARG A 79 6.41 15.36 5.14
N HIS A 80 6.48 15.79 6.40
CA HIS A 80 7.13 17.04 6.82
C HIS A 80 8.61 17.09 6.44
N LEU A 81 9.31 15.95 6.51
CA LEU A 81 10.71 15.80 6.08
C LEU A 81 10.88 15.70 4.55
N GLY A 82 9.81 15.87 3.77
CA GLY A 82 9.82 15.77 2.31
C GLY A 82 10.11 14.37 1.79
N LYS A 83 9.89 13.32 2.60
CA LYS A 83 10.10 11.93 2.20
C LYS A 83 8.82 11.37 1.58
N LYS A 84 8.99 10.65 0.47
CA LYS A 84 7.89 9.89 -0.14
C LYS A 84 7.68 8.60 0.64
N THR A 85 6.43 8.30 0.98
CA THR A 85 6.07 7.15 1.81
C THR A 85 5.19 6.16 1.06
N ILE A 86 5.20 4.89 1.51
CA ILE A 86 4.27 3.84 1.09
C ILE A 86 3.67 3.25 2.36
N MET A 87 2.36 3.43 2.56
CA MET A 87 1.63 2.82 3.67
C MET A 87 1.05 1.47 3.23
N ILE A 88 1.27 0.42 4.03
CA ILE A 88 0.67 -0.90 3.81
C ILE A 88 -0.13 -1.29 5.03
N ASN A 89 -1.46 -1.39 4.87
CA ASN A 89 -2.35 -1.90 5.90
C ASN A 89 -3.56 -2.57 5.23
N TYR A 90 -4.23 -3.46 5.97
CA TYR A 90 -5.41 -4.19 5.51
C TYR A 90 -6.60 -4.07 6.48
N ASN A 91 -6.49 -3.22 7.50
CA ASN A 91 -7.61 -2.89 8.39
C ASN A 91 -8.46 -1.78 7.76
N PRO A 92 -9.73 -2.02 7.40
CA PRO A 92 -10.58 -0.98 6.81
C PRO A 92 -11.05 0.09 7.82
N GLU A 93 -10.84 -0.12 9.13
CA GLU A 93 -11.32 0.77 10.19
C GLU A 93 -10.30 1.84 10.60
N THR A 94 -9.14 1.90 9.94
CA THR A 94 -8.02 2.76 10.34
C THR A 94 -7.94 4.07 9.56
N VAL A 95 -7.41 5.11 10.20
CA VAL A 95 -7.11 6.39 9.53
C VAL A 95 -5.83 6.24 8.69
N SER A 96 -4.92 5.34 9.05
CA SER A 96 -3.73 5.08 8.23
C SER A 96 -4.03 4.49 6.84
N THR A 97 -5.24 3.98 6.60
CA THR A 97 -5.69 3.51 5.28
C THR A 97 -6.37 4.57 4.42
N ASP A 98 -6.44 5.82 4.90
CA ASP A 98 -6.88 6.95 4.10
C ASP A 98 -5.77 7.37 3.11
N TYR A 99 -6.14 7.57 1.84
CA TYR A 99 -5.20 7.91 0.77
C TYR A 99 -4.80 9.39 0.75
N ASP A 100 -5.49 10.26 1.50
CA ASP A 100 -5.16 11.69 1.61
C ASP A 100 -4.08 11.99 2.68
N MET A 101 -3.78 11.00 3.54
CA MET A 101 -2.90 11.11 4.72
C MET A 101 -1.42 11.24 4.43
#